data_AF-A0A348P102-F1
#
_entry.id   AF-A0A348P102-F1
#
_cell.length_a   1.000
_cell.length_b   1.000
_cell.length_c   1.000
_cell.angle_alpha   90.00
_cell.angle_beta   90.00
_cell.angle_gamma   90.00
#
_symmetry.space_group_name_H-M   'P 1'
#
loop_
_entity.id
_entity.type
_entity.pdbx_description
1 polymer ?
#
loop_
_entity_poly.entity_id
_entity_poly.type
_entity_poly.pdbx_seq_one_letter_code
_entity_poly.pdbx_strand_id
1 'polypeptide(L)' 'MQKIKEKYHKITDDHSEFDLVYWQAQGSKAIFKAAEGMIKDYFLIRGINVNESRLQRTVEAFRKA' A
#
# COMPACT_ATOMS: atom_id res chain seq x y z
N MET A 1 1.47 -13.90 -19.30
CA MET A 1 1.79 -12.45 -19.24
C MET A 1 0.73 -11.77 -18.41
N GLN A 2 1.08 -11.16 -17.27
CA GLN A 2 0.13 -10.28 -16.58
C GLN A 2 -0.04 -9.00 -17.42
N LYS A 3 -1.28 -8.60 -17.71
CA LYS A 3 -1.55 -7.31 -18.35
C LYS A 3 -1.23 -6.22 -17.33
N ILE A 4 -0.19 -5.44 -17.59
CA ILE A 4 0.12 -4.25 -16.83
C ILE A 4 -0.99 -3.22 -17.09
N LYS A 5 -1.59 -2.68 -16.03
CA LYS A 5 -2.58 -1.60 -16.11
C LYS A 5 -1.92 -0.31 -15.63
N GLU A 6 -1.82 0.65 -16.53
CA GLU A 6 -1.22 1.97 -16.27
C GLU A 6 -2.20 3.07 -16.69
N LYS A 7 -2.12 4.22 -16.03
CA LYS A 7 -2.84 5.44 -16.39
C LYS A 7 -1.88 6.60 -16.34
N TYR A 8 -1.91 7.43 -17.38
CA TYR A 8 -1.12 8.65 -17.50
C TYR A 8 -2.08 9.85 -17.45
N HIS A 9 -1.91 10.74 -16.47
CA HIS A 9 -2.71 11.96 -16.32
C HIS A 9 -1.90 13.07 -15.66
N LYS A 10 -2.37 14.32 -15.73
CA LYS A 10 -1.76 15.43 -14.99
C LYS A 10 -2.07 15.29 -13.51
N ILE A 11 -1.14 15.74 -12.66
CA ILE A 11 -1.34 15.76 -11.20
C ILE A 11 -2.52 16.65 -10.80
N THR A 12 -2.81 17.68 -11.60
CA THR A 12 -3.94 18.60 -11.39
C THR A 12 -5.29 18.02 -11.77
N ASP A 13 -5.32 16.92 -12.53
CA ASP A 13 -6.57 16.30 -12.98
C ASP A 13 -7.04 15.33 -11.90
N ASP A 14 -8.06 15.72 -11.14
CA ASP A 14 -8.63 14.90 -10.08
C ASP A 14 -9.49 13.78 -10.68
N HIS A 15 -8.86 12.61 -10.86
CA HIS A 15 -9.50 11.43 -11.42
C HIS A 15 -9.23 10.20 -10.55
N SER A 16 -9.79 10.23 -9.35
CA SER A 16 -9.78 9.14 -8.37
C SER A 16 -10.44 7.83 -8.85
N GLU A 17 -11.26 7.87 -9.91
CA GLU A 17 -11.99 6.71 -10.43
C GLU A 17 -11.06 5.56 -10.83
N PHE A 18 -9.92 5.86 -11.45
CA PHE A 18 -8.95 4.82 -11.81
C PHE A 18 -8.35 4.15 -10.58
N ASP A 19 -7.94 4.94 -9.58
CA ASP A 19 -7.36 4.41 -8.36
C ASP A 19 -8.38 3.54 -7.61
N LEU A 20 -9.63 4.00 -7.55
CA LEU A 20 -10.74 3.26 -6.96
C LEU A 20 -10.92 1.88 -7.61
N VAL A 21 -11.08 1.85 -8.94
CA VAL A 21 -11.28 0.61 -9.70
C VAL A 21 -10.04 -0.29 -9.63
N TYR A 22 -8.85 0.30 -9.74
CA TYR A 22 -7.60 -0.43 -9.69
C TYR A 22 -7.41 -1.13 -8.35
N TRP A 23 -7.57 -0.41 -7.24
CA TRP A 23 -7.35 -0.94 -5.90
C TRP A 23 -8.42 -1.95 -5.49
N GLN A 24 -9.69 -1.71 -5.82
CA GLN A 24 -10.77 -2.68 -5.56
C GLN A 24 -10.51 -4.03 -6.25
N ALA A 25 -9.85 -4.05 -7.41
CA ALA A 25 -9.55 -5.28 -8.15
C ALA A 25 -8.39 -6.13 -7.57
N GLN A 26 -7.55 -5.59 -6.68
CA GLN A 26 -6.33 -6.30 -6.20
C GLN A 26 -6.61 -7.29 -5.04
N GLY A 27 -7.72 -7.10 -4.32
CA GLY A 27 -8.05 -7.87 -3.12
C GLY A 27 -7.28 -7.42 -1.86
N SER A 28 -7.87 -7.70 -0.69
CA SER A 28 -7.43 -7.16 0.60
C SER A 28 -5.95 -7.44 0.94
N LYS A 29 -5.45 -8.64 0.62
CA LYS A 29 -4.06 -9.03 0.90
C LYS A 29 -3.04 -8.21 0.10
N ALA A 30 -3.32 -7.93 -1.17
CA ALA A 30 -2.43 -7.17 -2.04
C ALA A 30 -2.41 -5.69 -1.62
N ILE A 31 -3.59 -5.13 -1.33
CA ILE A 31 -3.75 -3.77 -0.79
C ILE A 31 -2.94 -3.61 0.50
N PHE A 32 -3.09 -4.55 1.44
CA PHE A 32 -2.35 -4.52 2.70
C PHE A 32 -0.83 -4.54 2.48
N LYS A 33 -0.34 -5.44 1.63
CA LYS A 33 1.10 -5.55 1.33
C LYS A 33 1.66 -4.28 0.71
N ALA A 34 0.91 -3.64 -0.18
CA ALA A 34 1.30 -2.36 -0.77
C ALA A 34 1.39 -1.24 0.28
N ALA A 35 0.37 -1.10 1.12
CA ALA A 35 0.35 -0.12 2.20
C ALA A 35 1.48 -0.35 3.22
N GLU A 36 1.72 -1.61 3.59
CA GLU A 36 2.85 -1.99 4.45
C GLU A 36 4.20 -1.59 3.85
N GLY A 37 4.39 -1.84 2.55
CA GLY A 37 5.60 -1.44 1.81
C GLY A 37 5.82 0.07 1.86
N MET A 38 4.80 0.87 1.55
CA MET A 38 4.89 2.33 1.57
C MET A 38 5.29 2.89 2.94
N ILE A 39 4.77 2.30 4.03
CA ILE A 39 5.11 2.70 5.40
C ILE A 39 6.56 2.32 5.73
N LYS A 40 7.00 1.13 5.32
CA LYS A 40 8.40 0.71 5.52
C LYS A 40 9.37 1.63 4.77
N ASP A 41 9.05 1.97 3.53
CA ASP A 41 9.84 2.90 2.72
C ASP A 41 9.91 4.29 3.37
N TYR A 42 8.78 4.79 3.88
CA TYR A 42 8.74 6.06 4.63
C TYR A 42 9.69 6.04 5.85
N PHE A 43 9.64 4.98 6.66
CA PHE A 43 10.54 4.87 7.83
C PHE A 43 11.99 4.73 7.42
N LEU A 44 12.28 3.95 6.38
CA LEU A 44 13.63 3.78 5.84
C LEU A 44 14.23 5.12 5.37
N ILE A 45 13.47 5.90 4.60
CA ILE A 45 13.90 7.23 4.12
C ILE A 45 14.18 8.18 5.28
N ARG A 46 13.42 8.05 6.39
CA ARG A 46 13.57 8.90 7.59
C ARG A 46 14.63 8.39 8.58
N GLY A 47 15.30 7.28 8.30
CA GLY A 47 16.26 6.65 9.22
C GLY A 47 15.62 6.13 10.51
N ILE A 48 14.31 5.91 10.51
CA ILE A 48 13.55 5.36 11.64
C ILE A 48 13.60 3.83 11.54
N ASN A 49 13.79 3.15 12.68
CA ASN A 49 13.86 1.69 12.72
C ASN A 49 12.55 1.05 12.21
N VAL A 50 12.64 0.40 11.06
CA VAL A 50 11.51 -0.20 10.34
C VAL A 50 10.86 -1.36 11.11
N ASN A 51 11.60 -1.97 12.04
CA ASN A 51 11.13 -3.10 12.86
C ASN A 51 10.13 -2.70 13.97
N GLU A 52 9.88 -1.40 14.18
CA GLU A 52 8.94 -0.89 15.19
C GLU A 52 7.62 -0.36 14.60
N SER A 53 7.35 -0.65 13.32
CA SER A 53 6.11 -0.28 12.64
C SER A 53 4.86 -0.73 13.43
N ARG A 54 4.05 0.24 13.89
CA ARG A 54 2.76 -0.04 14.57
C ARG A 54 1.85 -0.93 13.72
N LEU A 55 1.89 -0.78 12.39
CA LEU A 55 1.10 -1.59 11.47
C LEU A 55 1.46 -3.08 11.56
N GLN A 56 2.75 -3.40 11.57
CA GLN A 56 3.22 -4.79 11.70
C GLN A 56 2.81 -5.38 13.06
N ARG A 57 2.99 -4.63 14.15
CA ARG A 57 2.59 -5.05 15.50
C ARG A 57 1.09 -5.33 15.59
N THR A 58 0.25 -4.50 14.97
CA THR A 58 -1.20 -4.70 14.92
C THR A 58 -1.57 -6.00 14.20
N VAL A 59 -0.94 -6.31 13.07
CA VAL A 59 -1.21 -7.57 12.34
C VAL A 59 -0.71 -8.80 13.10
N GLU A 60 0.47 -8.73 13.71
CA GLU A 60 0.97 -9.81 14.58
C GLU A 60 0.04 -10.03 15.79
N ALA A 61 -0.52 -8.97 16.36
CA ALA A 61 -1.50 -9.04 17.44
C ALA A 61 -2.82 -9.70 17.00
N PHE A 62 -3.34 -9.36 15.81
CA PHE A 62 -4.55 -10.00 15.27
C PHE A 62 -4.38 -11.50 14.99
N ARG A 63 -3.14 -11.97 14.77
CA ARG A 63 -2.83 -13.40 14.60
C ARG A 63 -2.74 -14.19 15.91
N LYS A 64 -2.64 -13.52 17.06
CA LYS A 64 -2.75 -14.17 18.38
C LYS A 64 -4.20 -14.10 18.85
N ALA A 65 -5.03 -15.00 18.33
CA ALA A 65 -6.31 -15.38 18.91
C ALA A 65 -6.18 -16.81 19.45
#